data_AF-A0A2H6AAG1-F1
#
_entry.id   AF-A0A2H6AAG1-F1
#
_cell.length_a   1.000
_cell.length_b   1.000
_cell.length_c   1.000
_cell.angle_alpha   90.00
_cell.angle_beta   90.00
_cell.angle_gamma   90.00
#
_symmetry.space_group_name_H-M   'P 1'
#
loop_
_entity.id
_entity.type
_entity.pdbx_description
1 polymer ?
#
loop_
_entity_poly.entity_id
_entity_poly.type
_entity_poly.pdbx_seq_one_letter_code
_entity_poly.pdbx_strand_id
1 'polypeptide(L)'
;MFRRSGRSVPVYNDKHLSYSWENARWMYEQSRELGFPMMAGSSVPVTWRRPPIDLRRGLRLQGALAVGYGGIESYGFHALEALQVLVERRAGGETGVRAVQCLQGRDAEETIHAGRSSLHLLETALAAIPEKRGRRQQADPRPTVFLIEYCDGLQAAVYMSNSHVAEFATAVAPVGHKPFATWFYLPKPQRDHFSFLCNHIEKMFLSGKASYPVERTLLTTGMLAFLMDSLHGGGRRLDTPALSNIRYQLQA
;
A
#
# COMPACT_ATOMS: atom_id res chain seq x y z
N MET A 1 -21.37 -13.43 17.49
CA MET A 1 -22.30 -14.24 16.67
C MET A 1 -21.71 -15.63 16.37
N PHE A 2 -20.55 -15.74 15.69
CA PHE A 2 -19.92 -17.03 15.35
C PHE A 2 -19.70 -17.97 16.54
N ARG A 3 -19.13 -17.49 17.65
CA ARG A 3 -18.97 -18.30 18.88
C ARG A 3 -20.29 -18.87 19.41
N ARG A 4 -21.38 -18.08 19.33
CA ARG A 4 -22.70 -18.49 19.80
C ARG A 4 -23.38 -19.47 18.85
N SER A 5 -23.15 -19.35 17.53
CA SER A 5 -23.74 -20.23 16.52
C SER A 5 -22.91 -21.50 16.26
N GLY A 6 -21.67 -21.56 16.72
CA GLY A 6 -20.71 -22.61 16.36
C GLY A 6 -20.36 -22.63 14.86
N ARG A 7 -20.70 -21.56 14.12
CA ARG A 7 -20.59 -21.47 12.67
C ARG A 7 -19.97 -20.15 12.25
N SER A 8 -18.97 -20.23 11.38
CA SER A 8 -18.25 -19.12 10.78
C SER A 8 -18.62 -18.98 9.31
N VAL A 9 -18.64 -17.74 8.79
CA VAL A 9 -18.87 -17.44 7.35
C VAL A 9 -17.79 -16.50 6.85
N PRO A 10 -17.50 -16.47 5.53
CA PRO A 10 -16.55 -15.52 4.96
C PRO A 10 -16.90 -14.06 5.26
N VAL A 11 -15.87 -13.25 5.52
CA VAL A 11 -16.01 -11.81 5.83
C VAL A 11 -15.11 -10.97 4.93
N TYR A 12 -15.68 -9.92 4.34
CA TYR A 12 -14.92 -8.88 3.65
C TYR A 12 -14.99 -7.56 4.45
N ASN A 13 -13.84 -6.91 4.64
CA ASN A 13 -13.73 -5.59 5.26
C ASN A 13 -13.16 -4.56 4.27
N ASP A 14 -13.94 -3.57 3.90
CA ASP A 14 -13.48 -2.53 2.98
C ASP A 14 -12.37 -1.67 3.60
N LYS A 15 -11.27 -1.48 2.86
CA LYS A 15 -10.07 -0.69 3.21
C LYS A 15 -9.26 -1.26 4.39
N HIS A 16 -8.68 -0.39 5.21
CA HIS A 16 -7.91 -0.76 6.39
C HIS A 16 -8.82 -1.50 7.38
N LEU A 17 -8.23 -2.42 8.14
CA LEU A 17 -8.97 -3.19 9.14
C LEU A 17 -9.51 -2.29 10.25
N SER A 18 -8.70 -1.34 10.71
CA SER A 18 -9.09 -0.36 11.72
C SER A 18 -8.20 0.87 11.65
N TYR A 19 -8.57 1.92 12.36
CA TYR A 19 -7.73 3.12 12.52
C TYR A 19 -6.55 2.88 13.48
N SER A 20 -6.67 1.93 14.41
CA SER A 20 -5.61 1.56 15.35
C SER A 20 -5.02 0.18 15.06
N TRP A 21 -3.74 0.02 15.37
CA TRP A 21 -3.03 -1.24 15.18
C TRP A 21 -3.61 -2.37 16.06
N GLU A 22 -3.94 -2.09 17.31
CA GLU A 22 -4.46 -3.07 18.26
C GLU A 22 -5.78 -3.68 17.77
N ASN A 23 -6.68 -2.85 17.25
CA ASN A 23 -7.95 -3.30 16.71
C ASN A 23 -7.76 -4.06 15.40
N ALA A 24 -6.88 -3.59 14.51
CA ALA A 24 -6.57 -4.28 13.26
C ALA A 24 -6.00 -5.68 13.52
N ARG A 25 -5.06 -5.79 14.47
CA ARG A 25 -4.49 -7.05 14.91
C ARG A 25 -5.54 -7.95 15.54
N TRP A 26 -6.38 -7.42 16.43
CA TRP A 26 -7.47 -8.17 17.03
C TRP A 26 -8.41 -8.74 15.97
N MET A 27 -8.85 -7.93 15.00
CA MET A 27 -9.71 -8.39 13.89
C MET A 27 -9.07 -9.53 13.09
N TYR A 28 -7.78 -9.41 12.78
CA TYR A 28 -7.03 -10.47 12.13
C TYR A 28 -6.97 -11.76 12.97
N GLU A 29 -6.61 -11.64 14.25
CA GLU A 29 -6.52 -12.77 15.19
C GLU A 29 -7.88 -13.46 15.36
N GLN A 30 -8.98 -12.71 15.40
CA GLN A 30 -10.33 -13.28 15.43
C GLN A 30 -10.64 -14.10 14.17
N SER A 31 -10.14 -13.70 12.99
CA SER A 31 -10.29 -14.51 11.78
C SER A 31 -9.59 -15.86 11.86
N ARG A 32 -8.42 -15.90 12.53
CA ARG A 32 -7.64 -17.11 12.73
C ARG A 32 -8.28 -18.00 13.80
N GLU A 33 -8.61 -17.42 14.96
CA GLU A 33 -9.21 -18.13 16.09
C GLU A 33 -10.57 -18.76 15.74
N LEU A 34 -11.41 -18.02 15.01
CA LEU A 34 -12.76 -18.47 14.64
C LEU A 34 -12.79 -19.18 13.28
N GLY A 35 -11.65 -19.28 12.59
CA GLY A 35 -11.51 -20.03 11.34
C GLY A 35 -12.39 -19.55 10.19
N PHE A 36 -12.65 -18.23 10.06
CA PHE A 36 -13.38 -17.70 8.92
C PHE A 36 -12.44 -17.18 7.81
N PRO A 37 -12.77 -17.41 6.53
CA PRO A 37 -12.10 -16.76 5.42
C PRO A 37 -12.27 -15.25 5.52
N MET A 38 -11.16 -14.51 5.46
CA MET A 38 -11.18 -13.06 5.53
C MET A 38 -10.44 -12.45 4.36
N MET A 39 -11.06 -11.46 3.74
CA MET A 39 -10.42 -10.54 2.82
C MET A 39 -10.63 -9.12 3.32
N ALA A 40 -9.67 -8.23 3.04
CA ALA A 40 -9.80 -6.82 3.33
C ALA A 40 -8.98 -6.00 2.34
N GLY A 41 -9.22 -4.69 2.28
CA GLY A 41 -8.46 -3.75 1.44
C GLY A 41 -9.36 -2.94 0.52
N SER A 42 -8.80 -2.13 -0.36
CA SER A 42 -9.58 -1.39 -1.35
C SER A 42 -9.59 -2.05 -2.72
N SER A 43 -10.21 -1.39 -3.69
CA SER A 43 -10.17 -1.74 -5.11
C SER A 43 -8.87 -1.33 -5.80
N VAL A 44 -7.99 -0.54 -5.17
CA VAL A 44 -6.71 -0.09 -5.76
C VAL A 44 -5.78 -1.26 -6.13
N PRO A 45 -5.51 -2.25 -5.26
CA PRO A 45 -4.66 -3.40 -5.61
C PRO A 45 -5.15 -4.24 -6.79
N VAL A 46 -6.45 -4.22 -7.07
CA VAL A 46 -7.10 -5.09 -8.06
C VAL A 46 -7.54 -4.34 -9.32
N THR A 47 -7.32 -3.02 -9.38
CA THR A 47 -7.66 -2.21 -10.56
C THR A 47 -6.70 -2.42 -11.73
N TRP A 48 -7.04 -1.86 -12.88
CA TRP A 48 -6.15 -1.78 -14.03
C TRP A 48 -4.86 -1.03 -13.72
N ARG A 49 -3.74 -1.62 -14.17
CA ARG A 49 -2.42 -1.00 -14.18
C ARG A 49 -2.07 -0.56 -15.60
N ARG A 50 -1.60 0.68 -15.78
CA ARG A 50 -1.24 1.28 -17.08
C ARG A 50 0.13 1.98 -17.00
N PRO A 51 1.15 1.53 -17.74
CA PRO A 51 1.19 0.28 -18.50
C PRO A 51 0.98 -0.94 -17.58
N PRO A 52 0.53 -2.08 -18.12
CA PRO A 52 0.39 -3.29 -17.34
C PRO A 52 1.77 -3.70 -16.83
N ILE A 53 1.90 -3.78 -15.51
CA ILE A 53 3.07 -4.36 -14.84
C ILE A 53 2.63 -5.68 -14.23
N ASP A 54 3.32 -6.73 -14.64
CA ASP A 54 3.48 -7.91 -13.82
C ASP A 54 4.94 -7.95 -13.37
N LEU A 55 5.20 -7.55 -12.12
CA LEU A 55 6.51 -7.73 -11.53
C LEU A 55 6.78 -9.23 -11.49
N ARG A 56 7.66 -9.69 -12.39
CA ARG A 56 8.08 -11.08 -12.44
C ARG A 56 8.49 -11.49 -11.03
N ARG A 57 7.86 -12.54 -10.50
CA ARG A 57 8.21 -13.11 -9.20
C ARG A 57 9.72 -13.34 -9.16
N GLY A 58 10.36 -12.91 -8.07
CA GLY A 58 11.79 -13.11 -7.88
C GLY A 58 12.70 -11.96 -8.32
N LEU A 59 12.15 -10.84 -8.83
CA LEU A 59 12.96 -9.64 -9.02
C LEU A 59 13.38 -9.06 -7.66
N ARG A 60 14.68 -8.78 -7.50
CA ARG A 60 15.20 -8.01 -6.37
C ARG A 60 14.96 -6.53 -6.64
N LEU A 61 14.40 -5.83 -5.66
CA LEU A 61 14.18 -4.38 -5.72
C LEU A 61 15.21 -3.67 -4.85
N GLN A 62 15.71 -2.54 -5.33
CA GLN A 62 16.57 -1.62 -4.56
C GLN A 62 15.82 -0.37 -4.08
N GLY A 63 14.61 -0.14 -4.60
CA GLY A 63 13.75 0.96 -4.14
C GLY A 63 12.38 0.92 -4.79
N ALA A 64 11.41 1.56 -4.15
CA ALA A 64 10.08 1.77 -4.70
C ALA A 64 9.46 3.07 -4.17
N LEU A 65 8.64 3.73 -4.97
CA LEU A 65 7.93 4.93 -4.54
C LEU A 65 6.53 4.95 -5.14
N ALA A 66 5.52 5.13 -4.28
CA ALA A 66 4.16 5.39 -4.72
C ALA A 66 3.81 6.88 -4.57
N VAL A 67 2.98 7.40 -5.47
CA VAL A 67 2.39 8.73 -5.38
C VAL A 67 0.91 8.61 -5.12
N GLY A 68 0.37 9.54 -4.33
CA GLY A 68 -1.06 9.63 -4.03
C GLY A 68 -1.50 11.03 -3.68
N TYR A 69 -2.79 11.18 -3.44
CA TYR A 69 -3.46 12.45 -3.17
C TYR A 69 -4.52 12.25 -2.09
N GLY A 70 -5.14 13.31 -1.59
CA GLY A 70 -6.23 13.27 -0.61
C GLY A 70 -5.75 13.39 0.84
N GLY A 71 -6.60 12.96 1.78
CA GLY A 71 -6.27 12.94 3.20
C GLY A 71 -5.21 11.89 3.53
N ILE A 72 -4.25 12.24 4.38
CA ILE A 72 -3.08 11.40 4.68
C ILE A 72 -3.43 10.07 5.35
N GLU A 73 -4.49 10.02 6.16
CA GLU A 73 -4.98 8.77 6.73
C GLU A 73 -5.84 8.01 5.70
N SER A 74 -6.93 8.63 5.24
CA SER A 74 -7.92 7.97 4.38
C SER A 74 -7.38 7.54 3.02
N TYR A 75 -6.62 8.41 2.33
CA TYR A 75 -6.04 8.10 1.02
C TYR A 75 -4.57 7.66 1.10
N GLY A 76 -3.87 7.96 2.19
CA GLY A 76 -2.54 7.38 2.42
C GLY A 76 -2.60 5.86 2.50
N PHE A 77 -3.69 5.29 3.03
CA PHE A 77 -3.96 3.85 2.94
C PHE A 77 -3.95 3.33 1.49
N HIS A 78 -4.66 4.01 0.58
CA HIS A 78 -4.72 3.62 -0.83
C HIS A 78 -3.36 3.71 -1.52
N ALA A 79 -2.57 4.73 -1.19
CA ALA A 79 -1.23 4.88 -1.72
C ALA A 79 -0.25 3.81 -1.18
N LEU A 80 -0.39 3.41 0.09
CA LEU A 80 0.32 2.27 0.67
C LEU A 80 -0.09 0.96 0.00
N GLU A 81 -1.37 0.77 -0.32
CA GLU A 81 -1.84 -0.40 -1.06
C GLU A 81 -1.29 -0.45 -2.50
N ALA A 82 -1.24 0.69 -3.19
CA ALA A 82 -0.63 0.82 -4.52
C ALA A 82 0.86 0.45 -4.50
N LEU A 83 1.58 0.85 -3.45
CA LEU A 83 2.96 0.44 -3.20
C LEU A 83 3.05 -1.08 -2.93
N GLN A 84 2.30 -1.54 -1.93
CA GLN A 84 2.41 -2.88 -1.37
C GLN A 84 2.13 -3.98 -2.40
N VAL A 85 1.11 -3.79 -3.25
CA VAL A 85 0.74 -4.79 -4.28
C VAL A 85 1.83 -5.04 -5.31
N LEU A 86 2.77 -4.10 -5.47
CA LEU A 86 3.93 -4.26 -6.34
C LEU A 86 5.11 -4.86 -5.56
N VAL A 87 5.48 -4.27 -4.42
CA VAL A 87 6.68 -4.70 -3.69
C VAL A 87 6.52 -6.08 -3.04
N GLU A 88 5.30 -6.54 -2.73
CA GLU A 88 5.07 -7.88 -2.17
C GLU A 88 5.40 -9.03 -3.14
N ARG A 89 5.60 -8.72 -4.44
CA ARG A 89 6.02 -9.69 -5.48
C ARG A 89 7.53 -9.85 -5.61
N ARG A 90 8.32 -9.07 -4.86
CA ARG A 90 9.79 -9.12 -4.88
C ARG A 90 10.33 -10.47 -4.45
N ALA A 91 11.61 -10.72 -4.74
CA ALA A 91 12.32 -11.92 -4.29
C ALA A 91 12.16 -12.13 -2.77
N GLY A 92 11.65 -13.31 -2.37
CA GLY A 92 11.39 -13.65 -0.97
C GLY A 92 9.95 -13.43 -0.50
N GLY A 93 9.13 -12.66 -1.23
CA GLY A 93 7.78 -12.28 -0.82
C GLY A 93 7.80 -11.14 0.21
N GLU A 94 6.73 -11.02 0.99
CA GLU A 94 6.67 -10.02 2.06
C GLU A 94 7.41 -10.51 3.31
N THR A 95 8.27 -9.65 3.85
CA THR A 95 9.23 -9.97 4.93
C THR A 95 8.93 -9.24 6.23
N GLY A 96 7.97 -8.31 6.22
CA GLY A 96 7.60 -7.46 7.34
C GLY A 96 8.28 -6.10 7.26
N VAL A 97 7.77 -5.15 8.05
CA VAL A 97 8.28 -3.77 8.10
C VAL A 97 9.06 -3.58 9.40
N ARG A 98 10.29 -3.07 9.27
CA ARG A 98 11.22 -2.81 10.38
C ARG A 98 10.93 -1.47 11.03
N ALA A 99 10.70 -0.45 10.24
CA ALA A 99 10.45 0.91 10.72
C ALA A 99 9.69 1.74 9.69
N VAL A 100 9.05 2.80 10.19
CA VAL A 100 8.37 3.80 9.37
C VAL A 100 8.66 5.22 9.88
N GLN A 101 8.50 6.21 8.99
CA GLN A 101 8.58 7.62 9.35
C GLN A 101 7.64 8.45 8.46
N CYS A 102 6.93 9.41 9.04
CA CYS A 102 6.07 10.33 8.31
C CYS A 102 6.60 11.76 8.44
N LEU A 103 6.93 12.40 7.30
CA LEU A 103 7.44 13.77 7.24
C LEU A 103 6.46 14.65 6.47
N GLN A 104 6.43 15.95 6.79
CA GLN A 104 5.57 16.93 6.12
C GLN A 104 6.30 18.21 5.76
N GLY A 105 5.82 18.90 4.72
CA GLY A 105 6.33 20.20 4.32
C GLY A 105 7.80 20.12 3.93
N ARG A 106 8.59 21.04 4.47
CA ARG A 106 10.01 21.17 4.13
C ARG A 106 10.81 19.89 4.38
N ASP A 107 10.59 19.18 5.48
CA ASP A 107 11.33 17.95 5.78
C ASP A 107 11.02 16.85 4.76
N ALA A 108 9.78 16.79 4.26
CA ALA A 108 9.37 15.85 3.21
C ALA A 108 10.04 16.20 1.87
N GLU A 109 10.07 17.48 1.51
CA GLU A 109 10.75 17.96 0.31
C GLU A 109 12.25 17.67 0.37
N GLU A 110 12.92 18.11 1.43
CA GLU A 110 14.37 17.91 1.61
C GLU A 110 14.73 16.42 1.56
N THR A 111 13.94 15.56 2.20
CA THR A 111 14.17 14.10 2.20
C THR A 111 14.09 13.50 0.80
N ILE A 112 13.06 13.87 0.01
CA ILE A 112 12.88 13.34 -1.34
C ILE A 112 13.93 13.88 -2.29
N HIS A 113 14.25 15.18 -2.20
CA HIS A 113 15.18 15.85 -3.10
C HIS A 113 16.66 15.55 -2.78
N ALA A 114 17.00 15.25 -1.51
CA ALA A 114 18.36 14.85 -1.13
C ALA A 114 18.73 13.47 -1.70
N GLY A 115 17.75 12.56 -1.81
CA GLY A 115 17.96 11.23 -2.36
C GLY A 115 17.82 11.20 -3.88
N ARG A 116 18.93 11.16 -4.63
CA ARG A 116 18.89 11.05 -6.12
C ARG A 116 17.98 9.92 -6.61
N SER A 117 18.01 8.77 -5.93
CA SER A 117 17.15 7.62 -6.25
C SER A 117 15.68 7.87 -5.93
N SER A 118 15.38 8.52 -4.80
CA SER A 118 14.03 8.87 -4.38
C SER A 118 13.39 9.88 -5.34
N LEU A 119 14.13 10.93 -5.71
CA LEU A 119 13.69 11.92 -6.70
C LEU A 119 13.43 11.26 -8.05
N HIS A 120 14.34 10.42 -8.54
CA HIS A 120 14.17 9.73 -9.82
C HIS A 120 12.94 8.79 -9.81
N LEU A 121 12.69 8.09 -8.70
CA LEU A 121 11.50 7.26 -8.54
C LEU A 121 10.21 8.09 -8.49
N LEU A 122 10.22 9.25 -7.83
CA LEU A 122 9.09 10.20 -7.81
C LEU A 122 8.76 10.68 -9.23
N GLU A 123 9.76 11.16 -9.97
CA GLU A 123 9.59 11.59 -11.35
C GLU A 123 9.07 10.45 -12.24
N THR A 124 9.60 9.24 -12.08
CA THR A 124 9.17 8.05 -12.82
C THR A 124 7.70 7.71 -12.52
N ALA A 125 7.27 7.79 -11.25
CA ALA A 125 5.89 7.53 -10.86
C ALA A 125 4.93 8.59 -11.42
N LEU A 126 5.28 9.88 -11.32
CA LEU A 126 4.48 10.98 -11.85
C LEU A 126 4.36 10.92 -13.39
N ALA A 127 5.43 10.54 -14.09
CA ALA A 127 5.44 10.40 -15.54
C ALA A 127 4.55 9.25 -16.04
N ALA A 128 4.23 8.26 -15.20
CA ALA A 128 3.31 7.17 -15.55
C ALA A 128 1.85 7.64 -15.65
N ILE A 129 1.51 8.78 -15.04
CA ILE A 129 0.16 9.33 -14.99
C ILE A 129 -0.04 10.25 -16.20
N PRO A 130 -1.06 10.03 -17.03
CA PRO A 130 -1.35 10.93 -18.14
C PRO A 130 -1.64 12.35 -17.65
N GLU A 131 -1.04 13.37 -18.29
CA GLU A 131 -1.16 14.78 -17.86
C GLU A 131 -2.61 15.23 -17.70
N LYS A 132 -3.46 14.91 -18.68
CA LYS A 132 -4.89 15.26 -18.67
C LYS A 132 -5.71 14.54 -17.59
N ARG A 133 -5.14 13.56 -16.87
CA ARG A 133 -5.87 12.70 -15.93
C ARG A 133 -5.51 12.97 -14.47
N GLY A 134 -4.33 13.50 -14.18
CA GLY A 134 -3.97 13.70 -12.78
C GLY A 134 -2.62 14.29 -12.46
N ARG A 135 -1.68 14.41 -13.41
CA ARG A 135 -0.41 15.09 -13.15
C ARG A 135 -0.64 16.60 -13.07
N ARG A 136 -0.14 17.20 -11.99
CA ARG A 136 -0.22 18.63 -11.71
C ARG A 136 1.20 19.17 -11.50
N GLN A 137 1.39 20.47 -11.72
CA GLN A 137 2.67 21.16 -11.55
C GLN A 137 2.41 22.47 -10.79
N GLN A 138 2.04 22.34 -9.52
CA GLN A 138 1.75 23.47 -8.65
C GLN A 138 2.64 23.35 -7.41
N ALA A 139 3.02 24.48 -6.81
CA ALA A 139 3.70 24.45 -5.53
C ALA A 139 2.85 23.70 -4.49
N ASP A 140 3.45 22.75 -3.79
CA ASP A 140 2.81 22.10 -2.64
C ASP A 140 3.38 22.72 -1.36
N PRO A 141 2.60 23.50 -0.61
CA PRO A 141 3.11 24.08 0.63
C PRO A 141 3.30 23.03 1.73
N ARG A 142 2.73 21.82 1.58
CA ARG A 142 2.76 20.79 2.62
C ARG A 142 2.63 19.37 2.06
N PRO A 143 3.57 18.91 1.20
CA PRO A 143 3.60 17.52 0.80
C PRO A 143 3.84 16.63 2.02
N THR A 144 3.42 15.37 1.94
CA THR A 144 3.67 14.38 2.99
C THR A 144 4.42 13.20 2.40
N VAL A 145 5.43 12.72 3.11
CA VAL A 145 6.21 11.54 2.71
C VAL A 145 6.15 10.49 3.81
N PHE A 146 5.75 9.29 3.44
CA PHE A 146 5.90 8.10 4.27
C PHE A 146 7.18 7.38 3.84
N LEU A 147 8.11 7.17 4.76
CA LEU A 147 9.30 6.35 4.56
C LEU A 147 9.05 4.99 5.20
N ILE A 148 9.40 3.93 4.48
CA ILE A 148 9.15 2.55 4.89
C ILE A 148 10.45 1.75 4.73
N GLU A 149 10.87 1.12 5.81
CA GLU A 149 12.02 0.22 5.82
C GLU A 149 11.54 -1.21 6.02
N TYR A 150 11.67 -2.05 4.99
CA TYR A 150 11.34 -3.46 5.08
C TYR A 150 12.46 -4.26 5.76
N CYS A 151 12.10 -5.41 6.33
CA CYS A 151 13.05 -6.26 7.07
C CYS A 151 14.14 -6.89 6.19
N ASP A 152 13.89 -7.01 4.87
CA ASP A 152 14.88 -7.46 3.87
C ASP A 152 15.81 -6.36 3.36
N GLY A 153 15.68 -5.13 3.89
CA GLY A 153 16.51 -3.99 3.50
C GLY A 153 15.96 -3.17 2.35
N LEU A 154 14.81 -3.53 1.75
CA LEU A 154 14.14 -2.66 0.80
C LEU A 154 13.74 -1.34 1.49
N GLN A 155 14.13 -0.22 0.88
CA GLN A 155 13.62 1.10 1.24
C GLN A 155 12.55 1.52 0.25
N ALA A 156 11.42 1.98 0.77
CA ALA A 156 10.34 2.49 -0.06
C ALA A 156 9.76 3.79 0.51
N ALA A 157 9.06 4.52 -0.35
CA ALA A 157 8.40 5.74 0.04
C ALA A 157 6.98 5.86 -0.54
N VAL A 158 6.13 6.63 0.12
CA VAL A 158 4.86 7.13 -0.43
C VAL A 158 4.90 8.64 -0.39
N TYR A 159 4.72 9.29 -1.53
CA TYR A 159 4.64 10.75 -1.67
C TYR A 159 3.18 11.17 -1.88
N MET A 160 2.62 11.87 -0.90
CA MET A 160 1.25 12.38 -0.93
C MET A 160 1.27 13.87 -1.22
N SER A 161 0.63 14.27 -2.32
CA SER A 161 0.55 15.68 -2.74
C SER A 161 -0.70 15.97 -3.56
N ASN A 162 -1.57 16.82 -3.01
CA ASN A 162 -2.73 17.31 -3.75
C ASN A 162 -2.33 18.29 -4.85
N SER A 163 -1.18 18.94 -4.75
CA SER A 163 -0.69 19.90 -5.74
C SER A 163 0.01 19.25 -6.92
N HIS A 164 0.53 18.03 -6.78
CA HIS A 164 1.27 17.32 -7.85
C HIS A 164 0.48 16.19 -8.50
N VAL A 165 -0.49 15.59 -7.81
CA VAL A 165 -1.21 14.43 -8.34
C VAL A 165 -2.67 14.35 -7.89
N ALA A 166 -3.52 13.69 -8.69
CA ALA A 166 -4.93 13.40 -8.38
C ALA A 166 -5.32 11.94 -8.65
N GLU A 167 -4.31 11.08 -8.75
CA GLU A 167 -4.36 9.67 -9.13
C GLU A 167 -3.26 8.91 -8.33
N PHE A 168 -3.24 7.58 -8.41
CA PHE A 168 -2.21 6.76 -7.77
C PHE A 168 -1.27 6.13 -8.80
N ALA A 169 0.03 6.21 -8.58
CA ALA A 169 1.01 5.50 -9.39
C ALA A 169 2.14 4.98 -8.51
N THR A 170 2.87 3.98 -9.00
CA THR A 170 4.02 3.43 -8.29
C THR A 170 5.15 3.17 -9.27
N ALA A 171 6.33 3.66 -8.92
CA ALA A 171 7.60 3.33 -9.54
C ALA A 171 8.34 2.29 -8.70
N VAL A 172 9.03 1.39 -9.38
CA VAL A 172 9.90 0.38 -8.78
C VAL A 172 11.26 0.40 -9.48
N ALA A 173 12.32 0.23 -8.70
CA ALA A 173 13.69 0.10 -9.19
C ALA A 173 14.19 -1.32 -8.94
N PRO A 174 14.20 -2.21 -9.94
CA PRO A 174 14.84 -3.51 -9.84
C PRO A 174 16.36 -3.37 -9.89
N VAL A 175 17.07 -4.25 -9.19
CA VAL A 175 18.54 -4.31 -9.23
C VAL A 175 19.00 -4.64 -10.65
N GLY A 176 19.89 -3.81 -11.21
CA GLY A 176 20.47 -4.04 -12.55
C GLY A 176 19.57 -3.67 -13.73
N HIS A 177 18.40 -3.06 -13.48
CA HIS A 177 17.47 -2.63 -14.53
C HIS A 177 17.05 -1.17 -14.34
N LYS A 178 16.59 -0.53 -15.42
CA LYS A 178 16.01 0.82 -15.32
C LYS A 178 14.72 0.79 -14.50
N PRO A 179 14.44 1.82 -13.67
CA PRO A 179 13.16 1.95 -13.01
C PRO A 179 12.00 2.03 -14.01
N PHE A 180 10.85 1.53 -13.60
CA PHE A 180 9.62 1.62 -14.37
C PHE A 180 8.44 1.83 -13.43
N ALA A 181 7.33 2.35 -13.97
CA ALA A 181 6.16 2.70 -13.18
C ALA A 181 4.85 2.31 -13.87
N THR A 182 3.81 2.24 -13.06
CA THR A 182 2.44 2.08 -13.52
C THR A 182 1.51 3.03 -12.77
N TRP A 183 0.52 3.52 -13.50
CA TRP A 183 -0.63 4.22 -12.97
C TRP A 183 -1.77 3.23 -12.70
N PHE A 184 -2.38 3.36 -11.52
CA PHE A 184 -3.56 2.62 -11.12
C PHE A 184 -4.79 3.34 -11.64
N TYR A 185 -5.32 2.89 -12.77
CA TYR A 185 -6.43 3.56 -13.44
C TYR A 185 -7.75 3.28 -12.72
N LEU A 186 -8.36 4.33 -12.16
CA LEU A 186 -9.67 4.27 -11.50
C LEU A 186 -10.71 5.00 -12.36
N PRO A 187 -11.42 4.32 -13.28
CA PRO A 187 -12.35 5.00 -14.19
C PRO A 187 -13.47 5.72 -13.44
N LYS A 188 -13.76 6.96 -13.85
CA LYS A 188 -14.85 7.81 -13.35
C LYS A 188 -15.71 8.27 -14.54
N PRO A 189 -17.06 8.32 -14.42
CA PRO A 189 -17.86 8.07 -13.22
C PRO A 189 -18.19 6.59 -12.93
N GLN A 190 -17.89 5.67 -13.86
CA GLN A 190 -18.36 4.27 -13.84
C GLN A 190 -17.86 3.50 -12.62
N ARG A 191 -16.61 3.76 -12.20
CA ARG A 191 -15.96 3.09 -11.05
C ARG A 191 -15.89 1.56 -11.16
N ASP A 192 -15.76 1.02 -12.38
CA ASP A 192 -15.72 -0.43 -12.67
C ASP A 192 -14.57 -1.21 -12.01
N HIS A 193 -13.59 -0.51 -11.41
CA HIS A 193 -12.56 -1.14 -10.59
C HIS A 193 -13.14 -1.87 -9.36
N PHE A 194 -14.33 -1.48 -8.91
CA PHE A 194 -15.08 -2.24 -7.90
C PHE A 194 -15.58 -3.59 -8.43
N SER A 195 -15.85 -3.75 -9.72
CA SER A 195 -16.27 -5.04 -10.28
C SER A 195 -15.19 -6.11 -10.12
N PHE A 196 -13.91 -5.73 -10.23
CA PHE A 196 -12.79 -6.65 -9.96
C PHE A 196 -12.71 -7.03 -8.48
N LEU A 197 -12.93 -6.08 -7.58
CA LEU A 197 -12.99 -6.34 -6.15
C LEU A 197 -14.15 -7.28 -5.80
N CYS A 198 -15.36 -7.00 -6.31
CA CYS A 198 -16.54 -7.84 -6.13
C CYS A 198 -16.30 -9.26 -6.63
N ASN A 199 -15.67 -9.44 -7.80
CA ASN A 199 -15.29 -10.76 -8.31
C ASN A 199 -14.37 -11.53 -7.35
N HIS A 200 -13.41 -10.86 -6.70
CA HIS A 200 -12.56 -11.51 -5.70
C HIS A 200 -13.32 -11.87 -4.42
N ILE A 201 -14.28 -11.04 -4.00
CA ILE A 201 -15.14 -11.28 -2.83
C ILE A 201 -16.06 -12.48 -3.10
N GLU A 202 -16.72 -12.48 -4.26
CA GLU A 202 -17.60 -13.57 -4.70
C GLU A 202 -16.85 -14.90 -4.74
N LYS A 203 -15.64 -14.93 -5.32
CA LYS A 203 -14.78 -16.12 -5.30
C LYS A 203 -14.53 -16.64 -3.89
N MET A 204 -14.29 -15.77 -2.92
CA MET A 204 -14.11 -16.18 -1.52
C MET A 204 -15.40 -16.72 -0.92
N PHE A 205 -16.55 -16.10 -1.21
CA PHE A 205 -17.84 -16.53 -0.70
C PHE A 205 -18.22 -17.92 -1.24
N LEU A 206 -17.99 -18.16 -2.53
CA LEU A 206 -18.29 -19.45 -3.18
C LEU A 206 -17.31 -20.57 -2.79
N SER A 207 -16.02 -20.25 -2.69
CA SER A 207 -14.98 -21.27 -2.45
C SER A 207 -14.65 -21.48 -0.97
N GLY A 208 -15.04 -20.55 -0.09
CA GLY A 208 -14.57 -20.51 1.29
C GLY A 208 -13.06 -20.24 1.42
N LYS A 209 -12.40 -19.68 0.39
CA LYS A 209 -10.96 -19.38 0.39
C LYS A 209 -10.71 -17.93 -0.03
N ALA A 210 -9.92 -17.20 0.77
CA ALA A 210 -9.56 -15.82 0.43
C ALA A 210 -8.79 -15.75 -0.90
N SER A 211 -9.13 -14.80 -1.76
CA SER A 211 -8.48 -14.62 -3.07
C SER A 211 -7.05 -14.07 -2.98
N TYR A 212 -6.70 -13.44 -1.86
CA TYR A 212 -5.38 -12.92 -1.53
C TYR A 212 -5.21 -12.92 0.00
N PRO A 213 -3.97 -12.96 0.52
CA PRO A 213 -3.74 -12.97 1.97
C PRO A 213 -4.24 -11.67 2.62
N VAL A 214 -4.98 -11.81 3.71
CA VAL A 214 -5.45 -10.66 4.52
C VAL A 214 -4.28 -9.96 5.22
N GLU A 215 -3.17 -10.67 5.41
CA GLU A 215 -1.90 -10.20 5.96
C GLU A 215 -1.36 -8.99 5.19
N ARG A 216 -1.61 -8.89 3.87
CA ARG A 216 -1.29 -7.69 3.08
C ARG A 216 -1.95 -6.45 3.67
N THR A 217 -3.25 -6.57 3.95
CA THR A 217 -4.05 -5.45 4.46
C THR A 217 -3.78 -5.19 5.93
N LEU A 218 -3.47 -6.24 6.72
CA LEU A 218 -2.97 -6.07 8.07
C LEU A 218 -1.67 -5.25 8.09
N LEU A 219 -0.73 -5.57 7.19
CA LEU A 219 0.54 -4.84 7.09
C LEU A 219 0.33 -3.38 6.67
N THR A 220 -0.48 -3.10 5.64
CA THR A 220 -0.75 -1.71 5.22
C THR A 220 -1.53 -0.92 6.27
N THR A 221 -2.48 -1.56 6.97
CA THR A 221 -3.16 -0.94 8.12
C THR A 221 -2.17 -0.60 9.22
N GLY A 222 -1.29 -1.53 9.58
CA GLY A 222 -0.26 -1.31 10.58
C GLY A 222 0.71 -0.20 10.20
N MET A 223 1.27 -0.24 8.98
CA MET A 223 2.14 0.83 8.47
C MET A 223 1.48 2.19 8.64
N LEU A 224 0.23 2.33 8.22
CA LEU A 224 -0.48 3.60 8.32
C LEU A 224 -0.65 4.06 9.77
N ALA A 225 -1.05 3.18 10.69
CA ALA A 225 -1.21 3.51 12.10
C ALA A 225 0.10 4.07 12.69
N PHE A 226 1.22 3.36 12.51
CA PHE A 226 2.53 3.84 12.99
C PHE A 226 3.01 5.11 12.25
N LEU A 227 2.65 5.30 10.97
CA LEU A 227 2.95 6.53 10.24
C LEU A 227 2.16 7.73 10.82
N MET A 228 0.92 7.53 11.25
CA MET A 228 0.14 8.58 11.91
C MET A 228 0.74 8.92 13.29
N ASP A 229 1.18 7.90 14.05
CA ASP A 229 1.88 8.11 15.33
C ASP A 229 3.23 8.82 15.13
N SER A 230 3.97 8.48 14.08
CA SER A 230 5.21 9.15 13.69
C SER A 230 4.95 10.63 13.43
N LEU A 231 3.91 10.95 12.65
CA LEU A 231 3.55 12.33 12.35
C LEU A 231 3.12 13.10 13.60
N HIS A 232 2.24 12.51 14.42
CA HIS A 232 1.80 13.10 15.69
C HIS A 232 2.99 13.36 16.62
N GLY A 233 3.97 12.45 16.63
CA GLY A 233 5.21 12.55 17.37
C GLY A 233 6.28 13.47 16.77
N GLY A 234 5.93 14.37 15.84
CA GLY A 234 6.86 15.33 15.24
C GLY A 234 7.72 14.77 14.11
N GLY A 235 7.24 13.73 13.42
CA GLY A 235 7.95 13.10 12.30
C GLY A 235 9.10 12.19 12.72
N ARG A 236 9.07 11.68 13.96
CA ARG A 236 10.08 10.73 14.47
C ARG A 236 10.00 9.41 13.74
N ARG A 237 11.16 8.83 13.38
CA ARG A 237 11.24 7.44 12.90
C ARG A 237 10.83 6.49 14.03
N LEU A 238 9.92 5.57 13.74
CA LEU A 238 9.43 4.56 14.68
C LEU A 238 9.83 3.17 14.21
N ASP A 239 10.46 2.39 15.09
CA ASP A 239 10.61 0.95 14.87
C ASP A 239 9.26 0.26 15.02
N THR A 240 9.02 -0.77 14.22
CA THR A 240 7.74 -1.48 14.13
C THR A 240 7.90 -2.97 14.42
N PRO A 241 8.32 -3.38 15.64
CA PRO A 241 8.46 -4.80 15.99
C PRO A 241 7.15 -5.60 15.84
N ALA A 242 6.00 -4.93 15.95
CA ALA A 242 4.71 -5.56 15.71
C ALA A 242 4.47 -5.94 14.24
N LEU A 243 5.15 -5.28 13.29
CA LEU A 243 5.01 -5.51 11.84
C LEU A 243 6.14 -6.36 11.26
N SER A 244 7.25 -6.55 11.99
CA SER A 244 8.46 -7.18 11.48
C SER A 244 8.31 -8.68 11.18
N ASN A 245 7.29 -9.32 11.75
CA ASN A 245 7.03 -10.75 11.58
C ASN A 245 5.82 -11.05 10.68
N ILE A 246 5.19 -10.02 10.09
CA ILE A 246 4.09 -10.22 9.14
C ILE A 246 4.70 -10.63 7.81
N ARG A 247 4.70 -11.95 7.55
CA ARG A 247 5.27 -12.54 6.35
C ARG A 247 4.22 -13.29 5.58
N TYR A 248 4.24 -13.16 4.27
CA TYR A 248 3.36 -13.92 3.38
C TYR A 248 3.96 -14.03 1.99
N GLN A 249 3.48 -15.03 1.25
CA GLN A 249 3.76 -15.19 -0.17
C GLN A 249 2.45 -15.29 -0.92
N LEU A 250 2.38 -14.62 -2.07
CA LEU A 250 1.22 -14.72 -2.95
C LEU A 250 1.20 -16.13 -3.58
N GLN A 251 0.05 -16.81 -3.58
CA GLN A 251 -0.11 -18.08 -4.31
C GLN A 251 -0.02 -17.85 -5.82
N ALA A 252 0.54 -18.82 -6.56
CA ALA A 252 0.84 -18.75 -7.99
C ALA A 252 -0.37 -18.38 -8.84
#